data_AF-A0A7M4A0A9-F1
#
_entry.id   AF-A0A7M4A0A9-F1
#
_cell.length_a   1.000
_cell.length_b   1.000
_cell.length_c   1.000
_cell.angle_alpha   90.00
_cell.angle_beta   90.00
_cell.angle_gamma   90.00
#
_symmetry.space_group_name_H-M   'P 1'
#
loop_
_entity.id
_entity.type
_entity.pdbx_description
1 polymer ?
#
loop_
_entity_poly.entity_id
_entity_poly.type
_entity_poly.pdbx_seq_one_letter_code
_entity_poly.pdbx_strand_id
1 'polypeptide(L)'
;TDAQMHAAATTSLSGKIHTAMQTHLAELAIRAAQAVVHDGPDGPQADPTRVKTLTQTGGSMTDSSLVTGLVLGKKRVSDRMPKHIGSGKVALVDGGLERREMMSNLKLNLTDPSVLESFRQREKTMLLDQIEHLKALGVTLLACKEGIDDDVHSALTDAGIQAYRRVARSDLDLLARGT
;
A
#
# COMPACT_ATOMS: atom_id res chain seq x y z
N THR A 1 33.12 -10.74 -0.36
CA THR A 1 33.48 -9.32 -0.59
C THR A 1 32.55 -8.71 -1.62
N ASP A 2 32.39 -7.40 -1.68
CA ASP A 2 31.47 -6.73 -2.64
C ASP A 2 31.76 -7.09 -4.09
N ALA A 3 33.03 -7.25 -4.45
CA ALA A 3 33.45 -7.72 -5.77
C ALA A 3 32.90 -9.11 -6.12
N GLN A 4 32.84 -10.03 -5.15
CA GLN A 4 32.29 -11.37 -5.36
C GLN A 4 30.76 -11.34 -5.51
N MET A 5 30.07 -10.47 -4.77
CA MET A 5 28.62 -10.29 -4.91
C MET A 5 28.25 -9.71 -6.28
N HIS A 6 29.01 -8.71 -6.74
CA HIS A 6 28.88 -8.16 -8.09
C HIS A 6 29.10 -9.21 -9.17
N ALA A 7 30.21 -9.97 -9.08
CA ALA A 7 30.48 -11.04 -10.04
C ALA A 7 29.34 -12.07 -10.08
N ALA A 8 28.88 -12.55 -8.92
CA ALA A 8 27.79 -13.53 -8.84
C ALA A 8 26.47 -13.00 -9.43
N ALA A 9 26.10 -11.75 -9.13
CA ALA A 9 24.91 -11.11 -9.65
C ALA A 9 24.98 -10.92 -11.18
N THR A 10 26.12 -10.43 -11.69
CA THR A 10 26.35 -10.26 -13.13
C THR A 10 26.31 -11.60 -13.87
N THR A 11 26.95 -12.65 -13.34
CA THR A 11 26.91 -13.99 -13.94
C THR A 11 25.48 -14.54 -13.99
N SER A 12 24.67 -14.34 -12.95
CA SER A 12 23.27 -14.81 -12.90
C SER A 12 22.37 -14.17 -13.97
N LEU A 13 22.70 -12.95 -14.38
CA LEU A 13 22.00 -12.16 -15.41
C LEU A 13 22.58 -12.37 -16.82
N SER A 14 23.76 -12.95 -16.93
CA SER A 14 24.44 -13.17 -18.20
C SER A 14 23.61 -14.07 -19.14
N GLY A 15 23.55 -13.71 -20.43
CA GLY A 15 22.81 -14.44 -21.45
C GLY A 15 21.28 -14.22 -21.47
N LYS A 16 20.72 -13.49 -20.50
CA LYS A 16 19.27 -13.19 -20.43
C LYS A 16 18.92 -11.76 -20.84
N ILE A 17 19.88 -10.85 -20.73
CA ILE A 17 19.70 -9.41 -20.93
C ILE A 17 20.95 -8.85 -21.62
N HIS A 18 20.82 -7.73 -22.34
CA HIS A 18 21.95 -6.99 -22.93
C HIS A 18 22.97 -6.59 -21.84
N THR A 19 24.26 -6.66 -22.17
CA THR A 19 25.40 -6.43 -21.26
C THR A 19 25.34 -5.09 -20.52
N ALA A 20 25.05 -3.99 -21.21
CA ALA A 20 24.90 -2.67 -20.57
C ALA A 20 23.84 -2.62 -19.45
N MET A 21 22.80 -3.46 -19.54
CA MET A 21 21.72 -3.53 -18.56
C MET A 21 22.04 -4.48 -17.40
N GLN A 22 22.90 -5.47 -17.64
CA GLN A 22 23.29 -6.45 -16.62
C GLN A 22 23.96 -5.79 -15.42
N THR A 23 24.88 -4.87 -15.67
CA THR A 23 25.60 -4.16 -14.60
C THR A 23 24.65 -3.33 -13.74
N HIS A 24 23.75 -2.58 -14.39
CA HIS A 24 22.77 -1.73 -13.69
C HIS A 24 21.84 -2.55 -12.79
N LEU A 25 21.24 -3.61 -13.32
CA LEU A 25 20.35 -4.48 -12.56
C LEU A 25 21.08 -5.26 -11.46
N ALA A 26 22.32 -5.68 -11.69
CA ALA A 26 23.14 -6.33 -10.67
C ALA A 26 23.40 -5.38 -9.49
N GLU A 27 23.72 -4.12 -9.75
CA GLU A 27 23.92 -3.12 -8.71
C GLU A 27 22.63 -2.86 -7.91
N LEU A 28 21.49 -2.71 -8.59
CA LEU A 28 20.19 -2.53 -7.92
C LEU A 28 19.83 -3.74 -7.05
N ALA A 29 20.07 -4.97 -7.55
CA ALA A 29 19.79 -6.19 -6.82
C ALA A 29 20.64 -6.31 -5.54
N ILE A 30 21.93 -5.97 -5.62
CA ILE A 30 22.84 -5.99 -4.45
C ILE A 30 22.41 -4.95 -3.43
N ARG A 31 22.11 -3.72 -3.87
CA ARG A 31 21.64 -2.65 -2.98
C ARG A 31 20.31 -3.02 -2.30
N ALA A 32 19.38 -3.63 -3.03
CA ALA A 32 18.13 -4.14 -2.47
C ALA A 32 18.38 -5.25 -1.45
N ALA A 33 19.26 -6.21 -1.76
CA ALA A 33 19.60 -7.31 -0.86
C ALA A 33 20.20 -6.79 0.45
N GLN A 34 21.15 -5.85 0.36
CA GLN A 34 21.78 -5.20 1.52
C GLN A 34 20.75 -4.45 2.39
N ALA A 35 19.75 -3.81 1.78
CA ALA A 35 18.72 -3.07 2.51
C ALA A 35 17.75 -3.96 3.31
N VAL A 36 17.63 -5.25 2.95
CA VAL A 36 16.70 -6.20 3.61
C VAL A 36 17.40 -7.26 4.46
N VAL A 37 18.71 -7.15 4.64
CA VAL A 37 19.47 -8.01 5.56
C VAL A 37 18.97 -7.77 6.98
N HIS A 38 18.72 -8.87 7.70
CA HIS A 38 18.42 -8.87 9.12
C HIS A 38 19.27 -9.93 9.81
N ASP A 39 19.62 -9.69 11.07
CA ASP A 39 20.35 -10.65 11.88
C ASP A 39 19.40 -11.77 12.32
N GLY A 40 19.58 -12.95 11.71
CA GLY A 40 18.88 -14.17 12.07
C GLY A 40 19.68 -15.02 13.06
N PRO A 41 19.10 -16.13 13.53
CA PRO A 41 19.76 -17.06 14.47
C PRO A 41 21.06 -17.66 13.90
N ASP A 42 21.07 -17.91 12.59
CA ASP A 42 22.19 -18.54 11.86
C ASP A 42 23.12 -17.50 11.18
N GLY A 43 22.96 -16.22 11.52
CA GLY A 43 23.70 -15.11 10.94
C GLY A 43 22.85 -14.17 10.06
N PRO A 44 23.48 -13.25 9.31
CA PRO A 44 22.77 -12.28 8.48
C PRO A 44 22.01 -12.97 7.35
N GLN A 45 20.68 -12.82 7.35
CA GLN A 45 19.79 -13.38 6.34
C GLN A 45 19.09 -12.27 5.56
N ALA A 46 19.05 -12.40 4.23
CA ALA A 46 18.26 -11.53 3.37
C ALA A 46 16.95 -12.25 3.02
N ASP A 47 15.81 -11.61 3.31
CA ASP A 47 14.49 -12.15 2.96
C ASP A 47 14.01 -11.53 1.64
N PRO A 48 13.93 -12.31 0.54
CA PRO A 48 13.52 -11.79 -0.75
C PRO A 48 12.06 -11.31 -0.76
N THR A 49 11.21 -11.77 0.17
CA THR A 49 9.81 -11.33 0.26
C THR A 49 9.68 -9.86 0.65
N ARG A 50 10.74 -9.26 1.20
CA ARG A 50 10.80 -7.84 1.57
C ARG A 50 11.12 -6.91 0.40
N VAL A 51 11.52 -7.46 -0.75
CA VAL A 51 11.83 -6.68 -1.95
C VAL A 51 10.64 -6.77 -2.91
N LYS A 52 9.97 -5.63 -3.12
CA LYS A 52 8.86 -5.55 -4.08
C LYS A 52 9.36 -5.06 -5.44
N THR A 53 9.17 -5.89 -6.46
CA THR A 53 9.41 -5.51 -7.85
C THR A 53 8.14 -4.98 -8.48
N LEU A 54 8.19 -3.78 -9.07
CA LEU A 54 7.10 -3.20 -9.85
C LEU A 54 7.56 -2.97 -11.28
N THR A 55 6.85 -3.55 -12.22
CA THR A 55 7.08 -3.35 -13.65
C THR A 55 6.15 -2.26 -14.18
N GLN A 56 6.70 -1.25 -14.84
CA GLN A 56 5.94 -0.28 -15.61
C GLN A 56 6.32 -0.37 -17.08
N THR A 57 5.33 -0.28 -17.96
CA THR A 57 5.54 -0.26 -19.41
C THR A 57 5.89 1.15 -19.87
N GLY A 58 6.91 1.26 -20.72
CA GLY A 58 7.43 2.53 -21.22
C GLY A 58 8.70 2.94 -20.48
N GLY A 59 9.70 3.40 -21.23
CA GLY A 59 11.05 3.68 -20.74
C GLY A 59 12.08 2.61 -21.15
N SER A 60 13.34 2.86 -20.79
CA SER A 60 14.45 1.93 -20.93
C SER A 60 14.64 1.14 -19.63
N MET A 61 15.22 -0.06 -19.70
CA MET A 61 15.58 -0.81 -18.49
C MET A 61 16.61 -0.08 -17.62
N THR A 62 17.38 0.84 -18.20
CA THR A 62 18.30 1.74 -17.49
C THR A 62 17.57 2.75 -16.60
N ASP A 63 16.28 2.98 -16.81
CA ASP A 63 15.46 3.88 -16.00
C ASP A 63 14.96 3.21 -14.71
N SER A 64 15.21 1.91 -14.56
CA SER A 64 14.93 1.17 -13.33
C SER A 64 15.73 1.78 -12.18
N SER A 65 15.07 1.95 -11.03
CA SER A 65 15.70 2.48 -9.83
C SER A 65 15.23 1.74 -8.59
N LEU A 66 16.08 1.74 -7.56
CA LEU A 66 15.73 1.23 -6.25
C LEU A 66 15.17 2.37 -5.41
N VAL A 67 13.95 2.20 -4.93
CA VAL A 67 13.34 3.11 -3.96
C VAL A 67 13.58 2.56 -2.56
N THR A 68 14.17 3.36 -1.67
CA THR A 68 14.32 3.02 -0.24
C THR A 68 13.00 3.27 0.48
N GLY A 69 12.07 2.35 0.28
CA GLY A 69 10.70 2.40 0.79
C GLY A 69 9.78 1.46 0.00
N LEU A 70 8.48 1.55 0.24
CA LEU A 70 7.50 0.76 -0.51
C LEU A 70 6.79 1.62 -1.55
N VAL A 71 6.78 1.15 -2.79
CA VAL A 71 5.98 1.75 -3.85
C VAL A 71 4.68 0.96 -4.01
N LEU A 72 3.56 1.68 -4.08
CA LEU A 72 2.24 1.12 -4.37
C LEU A 72 1.79 1.58 -5.74
N GLY A 73 1.54 0.64 -6.66
CA GLY A 73 0.94 0.90 -7.97
C GLY A 73 -0.55 1.22 -7.88
N LYS A 74 -0.94 2.14 -6.98
CA LYS A 74 -2.33 2.50 -6.68
C LYS A 74 -2.53 4.00 -6.79
N LYS A 75 -3.75 4.39 -7.17
CA LYS A 75 -4.18 5.79 -7.20
C LYS A 75 -4.86 6.14 -5.89
N ARG A 76 -4.74 7.42 -5.49
CA ARG A 76 -5.52 7.99 -4.39
C ARG A 76 -7.02 7.85 -4.71
N VAL A 77 -7.86 7.74 -3.69
CA VAL A 77 -9.31 7.62 -3.90
C VAL A 77 -9.93 8.88 -4.53
N SER A 78 -9.40 10.07 -4.22
CA SER A 78 -9.82 11.33 -4.81
C SER A 78 -8.63 12.11 -5.37
N ASP A 79 -8.82 12.75 -6.53
CA ASP A 79 -7.82 13.62 -7.15
C ASP A 79 -7.59 14.93 -6.39
N ARG A 80 -8.55 15.33 -5.55
CA ARG A 80 -8.44 16.49 -4.67
C ARG A 80 -7.48 16.28 -3.50
N MET A 81 -7.15 15.03 -3.18
CA MET A 81 -6.18 14.72 -2.13
C MET A 81 -4.78 15.20 -2.53
N PRO A 82 -3.98 15.73 -1.57
CA PRO A 82 -2.65 16.23 -1.85
C PRO A 82 -1.78 15.14 -2.47
N LYS A 83 -0.96 15.51 -3.46
CA LYS A 83 -0.06 14.57 -4.15
C LYS A 83 1.12 14.14 -3.30
N HIS A 84 1.57 15.03 -2.43
CA HIS A 84 2.69 14.83 -1.55
C HIS A 84 2.27 15.11 -0.12
N ILE A 85 2.65 14.22 0.79
CA ILE A 85 2.46 14.38 2.22
C ILE A 85 3.84 14.21 2.85
N GLY A 86 4.16 15.04 3.82
CA GLY A 86 5.38 14.88 4.62
C GLY A 86 5.27 13.71 5.60
N SER A 87 6.12 13.76 6.62
CA SER A 87 6.08 12.81 7.74
C SER A 87 4.71 12.83 8.44
N GLY A 88 4.20 11.66 8.79
CA GLY A 88 2.93 11.56 9.48
C GLY A 88 2.61 10.12 9.87
N LYS A 89 1.41 9.91 10.42
CA LYS A 89 0.97 8.60 10.89
C LYS A 89 0.24 7.85 9.79
N VAL A 90 0.63 6.60 9.59
CA VAL A 90 0.02 5.69 8.63
C VAL A 90 -0.94 4.76 9.36
N ALA A 91 -2.19 4.68 8.91
CA ALA A 91 -3.16 3.71 9.36
C ALA A 91 -3.32 2.60 8.32
N LEU A 92 -3.16 1.35 8.76
CA LEU A 92 -3.34 0.15 7.95
C LEU A 92 -4.58 -0.58 8.44
N VAL A 93 -5.54 -0.84 7.55
CA VAL A 93 -6.83 -1.45 7.90
C VAL A 93 -7.06 -2.72 7.07
N ASP A 94 -7.15 -3.86 7.76
CA ASP A 94 -7.60 -5.14 7.20
C ASP A 94 -9.14 -5.14 7.08
N GLY A 95 -9.64 -4.31 6.17
CA GLY A 95 -11.06 -4.06 5.93
C GLY A 95 -11.26 -2.84 5.03
N GLY A 96 -12.50 -2.38 4.92
CA GLY A 96 -12.89 -1.19 4.16
C GLY A 96 -13.67 -0.15 4.96
N LEU A 97 -13.73 1.07 4.41
CA LEU A 97 -14.65 2.13 4.81
C LEU A 97 -15.84 2.13 3.85
N GLU A 98 -16.61 1.05 3.88
CA GLU A 98 -17.75 0.84 3.00
C GLU A 98 -18.96 0.29 3.75
N ARG A 99 -20.15 0.51 3.19
CA ARG A 99 -21.37 -0.13 3.69
C ARG A 99 -21.18 -1.64 3.64
N ARG A 100 -21.16 -2.28 4.81
CA ARG A 100 -21.01 -3.73 4.90
C ARG A 100 -22.31 -4.40 4.47
N GLU A 101 -22.24 -5.26 3.47
CA GLU A 101 -23.32 -6.19 3.21
C GLU A 101 -23.41 -7.15 4.41
N MET A 102 -24.57 -7.15 5.07
CA MET A 102 -24.84 -8.00 6.22
C MET A 102 -24.74 -9.48 5.79
N MET A 103 -23.63 -10.14 6.09
CA MET A 103 -23.45 -11.55 5.75
C MET A 103 -24.38 -12.43 6.60
N SER A 104 -25.26 -13.16 5.90
CA SER A 104 -26.23 -14.16 6.36
C SER A 104 -27.57 -13.65 6.91
N ASN A 105 -28.64 -13.93 6.14
CA ASN A 105 -30.03 -14.13 6.55
C ASN A 105 -30.73 -13.07 7.41
N LEU A 106 -30.27 -11.82 7.45
CA LEU A 106 -31.03 -10.75 8.10
C LEU A 106 -32.20 -10.31 7.20
N LYS A 107 -33.40 -10.86 7.45
CA LYS A 107 -34.63 -10.37 6.82
C LYS A 107 -35.09 -9.11 7.55
N LEU A 108 -34.74 -7.96 7.00
CA LEU A 108 -35.20 -6.67 7.48
C LEU A 108 -36.66 -6.49 7.04
N ASN A 109 -37.60 -6.78 7.95
CA ASN A 109 -39.03 -6.55 7.72
C ASN A 109 -39.31 -5.05 7.89
N LEU A 110 -39.32 -4.34 6.77
CA LEU A 110 -39.56 -2.91 6.72
C LEU A 110 -41.07 -2.65 6.76
N THR A 111 -41.52 -1.99 7.82
CA THR A 111 -42.91 -1.60 8.01
C THR A 111 -43.24 -0.31 7.27
N ASP A 112 -42.27 0.60 7.15
CA ASP A 112 -42.44 1.91 6.51
C ASP A 112 -41.19 2.35 5.70
N PRO A 113 -41.37 3.09 4.58
CA PRO A 113 -40.26 3.66 3.81
C PRO A 113 -39.36 4.62 4.59
N SER A 114 -39.88 5.29 5.62
CA SER A 114 -39.13 6.22 6.47
C SER A 114 -38.00 5.53 7.24
N VAL A 115 -38.19 4.25 7.59
CA VAL A 115 -37.22 3.44 8.32
C VAL A 115 -35.98 3.19 7.46
N LEU A 116 -36.16 2.88 6.17
CA LEU A 116 -35.05 2.71 5.22
C LEU A 116 -34.12 3.92 5.15
N GLU A 117 -34.70 5.12 5.11
CA GLU A 117 -33.91 6.36 5.02
C GLU A 117 -33.12 6.63 6.31
N SER A 118 -33.74 6.37 7.46
CA SER A 118 -33.04 6.47 8.75
C SER A 118 -31.86 5.50 8.87
N PHE A 119 -31.98 4.29 8.32
CA PHE A 119 -30.89 3.31 8.27
C PHE A 119 -29.72 3.80 7.42
N ARG A 120 -30.01 4.27 6.20
CA ARG A 120 -28.98 4.83 5.31
C ARG A 120 -28.24 5.99 5.96
N GLN A 121 -28.98 6.89 6.61
CA GLN A 121 -28.38 8.02 7.31
C GLN A 121 -27.51 7.56 8.48
N ARG A 122 -27.93 6.51 9.21
CA ARG A 122 -27.15 5.95 10.31
C ARG A 122 -25.86 5.31 9.82
N GLU A 123 -25.92 4.51 8.74
CA GLU A 123 -24.72 3.92 8.12
C GLU A 123 -23.72 4.98 7.68
N LYS A 124 -24.20 6.04 7.02
CA LYS A 124 -23.36 7.18 6.62
C LYS A 124 -22.71 7.85 7.83
N THR A 125 -23.49 8.07 8.89
CA THR A 125 -22.97 8.68 10.13
C THR A 125 -21.89 7.82 10.77
N MET A 126 -22.05 6.49 10.80
CA MET A 126 -21.03 5.58 11.32
C MET A 126 -19.71 5.66 10.56
N LEU A 127 -19.75 5.80 9.24
CA LEU A 127 -18.54 5.99 8.43
C LEU A 127 -17.86 7.34 8.70
N LEU A 128 -18.65 8.41 8.89
CA LEU A 128 -18.14 9.73 9.24
C LEU A 128 -17.49 9.73 10.63
N ASP A 129 -18.10 9.06 11.61
CA ASP A 129 -17.56 8.92 12.96
C ASP A 129 -16.19 8.19 12.94
N GLN A 130 -16.05 7.16 12.10
CA GLN A 130 -14.76 6.47 11.90
C GLN A 130 -13.68 7.41 11.34
N ILE A 131 -14.03 8.29 10.41
CA ILE A 131 -13.10 9.26 9.82
C ILE A 131 -12.70 10.32 10.85
N GLU A 132 -13.64 10.81 11.66
CA GLU A 132 -13.32 11.74 12.74
C GLU A 132 -12.42 11.10 13.80
N HIS A 133 -12.58 9.80 14.09
CA HIS A 133 -11.63 9.08 14.93
C HIS A 133 -10.22 9.01 14.31
N LEU A 134 -10.10 8.71 13.02
CA LEU A 134 -8.80 8.70 12.33
C LEU A 134 -8.12 10.08 12.35
N LYS A 135 -8.93 11.13 12.15
CA LYS A 135 -8.48 12.52 12.23
C LYS A 135 -8.01 12.89 13.64
N ALA A 136 -8.76 12.50 14.68
CA ALA A 136 -8.38 12.72 16.07
C ALA A 136 -7.07 12.02 16.45
N LEU A 137 -6.79 10.86 15.85
CA LEU A 137 -5.52 10.15 16.01
C LEU A 137 -4.34 10.83 15.28
N GLY A 138 -4.62 11.80 14.40
CA GLY A 138 -3.63 12.50 13.58
C GLY A 138 -3.08 11.64 12.44
N VAL A 139 -3.91 10.75 11.89
CA VAL A 139 -3.56 9.92 10.72
C VAL A 139 -3.46 10.79 9.48
N THR A 140 -2.37 10.66 8.72
CA THR A 140 -2.15 11.40 7.47
C THR A 140 -2.33 10.53 6.24
N LEU A 141 -2.11 9.22 6.36
CA LEU A 141 -2.27 8.24 5.28
C LEU A 141 -3.07 7.03 5.76
N LEU A 142 -4.06 6.62 4.98
CA LEU A 142 -4.89 5.45 5.22
C LEU A 142 -4.73 4.44 4.08
N ALA A 143 -4.41 3.20 4.40
CA ALA A 143 -4.39 2.09 3.45
C ALA A 143 -5.38 1.01 3.89
N CYS A 144 -6.40 0.77 3.06
CA CYS A 144 -7.44 -0.22 3.29
C CYS A 144 -7.27 -1.41 2.34
N LYS A 145 -7.43 -2.63 2.87
CA LYS A 145 -7.44 -3.84 2.07
C LYS A 145 -8.68 -3.96 1.18
N GLU A 146 -9.83 -3.48 1.65
CA GLU A 146 -11.09 -3.54 0.91
C GLU A 146 -11.44 -2.17 0.30
N GLY A 147 -12.72 -1.89 0.07
CA GLY A 147 -13.17 -0.64 -0.54
C GLY A 147 -13.17 0.57 0.40
N ILE A 148 -13.34 1.73 -0.22
CA ILE A 148 -13.70 2.97 0.45
C ILE A 148 -14.84 3.55 -0.38
N ASP A 149 -15.99 3.75 0.26
CA ASP A 149 -17.22 4.24 -0.37
C ASP A 149 -17.02 5.66 -0.90
N ASP A 150 -17.63 5.99 -2.03
CA ASP A 150 -17.41 7.29 -2.67
C ASP A 150 -18.03 8.44 -1.86
N ASP A 151 -19.08 8.14 -1.07
CA ASP A 151 -19.77 9.07 -0.16
C ASP A 151 -18.84 9.68 0.91
N VAL A 152 -17.71 9.04 1.20
CA VAL A 152 -16.78 9.46 2.26
C VAL A 152 -15.46 10.04 1.75
N HIS A 153 -15.26 10.09 0.43
CA HIS A 153 -14.03 10.62 -0.16
C HIS A 153 -13.84 12.11 0.15
N SER A 154 -14.93 12.89 0.15
CA SER A 154 -14.90 14.30 0.55
C SER A 154 -14.48 14.45 2.00
N ALA A 155 -15.10 13.71 2.91
CA ALA A 155 -14.78 13.74 4.34
C ALA A 155 -13.31 13.39 4.62
N LEU A 156 -12.76 12.36 3.95
CA LEU A 156 -11.33 12.02 4.05
C LEU A 156 -10.43 13.14 3.51
N THR A 157 -10.81 13.76 2.41
CA THR A 157 -10.06 14.87 1.80
C THR A 157 -10.06 16.10 2.70
N ASP A 158 -11.22 16.45 3.26
CA ASP A 158 -11.41 17.60 4.17
C ASP A 158 -10.68 17.37 5.51
N ALA A 159 -10.58 16.10 5.95
CA ALA A 159 -9.75 15.71 7.07
C ALA A 159 -8.23 15.73 6.77
N GLY A 160 -7.83 15.94 5.51
CA GLY A 160 -6.42 15.94 5.08
C GLY A 160 -5.80 14.54 5.00
N ILE A 161 -6.61 13.48 4.96
CA ILE A 161 -6.14 12.09 4.97
C ILE A 161 -6.05 11.58 3.54
N GLN A 162 -4.85 11.17 3.12
CA GLN A 162 -4.69 10.50 1.83
C GLN A 162 -5.06 9.02 1.98
N ALA A 163 -6.04 8.57 1.22
CA ALA A 163 -6.53 7.20 1.32
C ALA A 163 -6.30 6.37 0.06
N TYR A 164 -5.98 5.10 0.27
CA TYR A 164 -5.82 4.07 -0.75
C TYR A 164 -6.75 2.88 -0.45
N ARG A 165 -7.51 2.46 -1.46
CA ARG A 165 -8.43 1.31 -1.36
C ARG A 165 -7.91 0.10 -2.12
N ARG A 166 -8.37 -1.09 -1.74
CA ARG A 166 -8.03 -2.37 -2.36
C ARG A 166 -6.52 -2.63 -2.41
N VAL A 167 -5.82 -2.34 -1.30
CA VAL A 167 -4.39 -2.62 -1.16
C VAL A 167 -4.19 -4.11 -0.92
N ALA A 168 -3.24 -4.72 -1.62
CA ALA A 168 -2.98 -6.15 -1.45
C ALA A 168 -2.52 -6.43 -0.01
N ARG A 169 -2.90 -7.59 0.54
CA ARG A 169 -2.49 -7.98 1.90
C ARG A 169 -0.96 -7.99 2.05
N SER A 170 -0.25 -8.54 1.06
CA SER A 170 1.21 -8.53 1.02
C SER A 170 1.80 -7.11 1.08
N ASP A 171 1.14 -6.14 0.44
CA ASP A 171 1.58 -4.74 0.48
C ASP A 171 1.33 -4.11 1.84
N LEU A 172 0.18 -4.40 2.47
CA LEU A 172 -0.10 -3.95 3.84
C LEU A 172 0.89 -4.55 4.84
N ASP A 173 1.24 -5.82 4.71
CA ASP A 173 2.23 -6.47 5.57
C ASP A 173 3.63 -5.86 5.40
N LEU A 174 4.00 -5.47 4.17
CA LEU A 174 5.25 -4.75 3.89
C LEU A 174 5.23 -3.32 4.46
N LEU A 175 4.10 -2.62 4.35
CA LEU A 175 3.93 -1.29 4.98
C LEU A 175 4.08 -1.40 6.49
N ALA A 176 3.40 -2.35 7.13
CA ALA A 176 3.41 -2.53 8.58
C ALA A 176 4.81 -2.82 9.14
N ARG A 177 5.71 -3.39 8.33
CA ARG A 177 7.11 -3.63 8.70
C ARG A 177 8.02 -2.43 8.45
N GLY A 178 7.64 -1.55 7.52
CA GLY A 178 8.44 -0.42 7.08
C GLY A 178 8.03 0.94 7.68
N THR A 179 6.86 1.02 8.30
CA THR A 179 6.32 2.21 8.99
C THR A 179 6.26 1.98 10.50
#